data_AF-A0A317Z2I4-F1
#
_entry.id   AF-A0A317Z2I4-F1
#
_cell.length_a   1.000
_cell.length_b   1.000
_cell.length_c   1.000
_cell.angle_alpha   90.00
_cell.angle_beta   90.00
_cell.angle_gamma   90.00
#
_symmetry.space_group_name_H-M   'P 1'
#
loop_
_entity.id
_entity.type
_entity.pdbx_description
1 polymer ?
#
loop_
_entity_poly.entity_id
_entity_poly.type
_entity_poly.pdbx_seq_one_letter_code
_entity_poly.pdbx_strand_id
1 'polypeptide(L)'
;LVRNTKDGIKPLLAKKWDVSEDGKTYTFHLRDDVKFHDGTPFDADAVKKNIDAVQENKKLHSWLKISTLIDNVKVKDKYTV
;
A
#
# COMPACT_ATOMS: atom_id res chain seq x y z
N LEU A 1 4.22 1.15 2.89
CA LEU A 1 4.67 0.50 1.63
C LEU A 1 6.03 1.01 1.16
N VAL A 2 6.22 2.33 1.12
CA VAL A 2 7.49 2.99 0.75
C VAL A 2 8.16 3.62 1.98
N ARG A 3 9.43 4.05 1.85
CA ARG A 3 10.16 4.78 2.88
C ARG A 3 10.41 6.22 2.45
N ASN A 4 10.11 7.18 3.32
CA ASN A 4 10.53 8.58 3.13
C ASN A 4 11.97 8.74 3.63
N THR A 5 12.86 9.26 2.78
CA THR A 5 14.28 9.49 3.07
C THR A 5 14.67 10.92 2.71
N LYS A 6 15.87 11.35 3.11
CA LYS A 6 16.40 12.68 2.72
C LYS A 6 16.49 12.85 1.19
N ASP A 7 16.75 11.75 0.48
CA ASP A 7 16.88 11.71 -0.99
C ASP A 7 15.56 11.37 -1.69
N GLY A 8 14.42 11.58 -1.01
CA GLY A 8 13.07 11.34 -1.50
C GLY A 8 12.50 9.97 -1.13
N ILE A 9 11.45 9.57 -1.85
CA ILE A 9 10.73 8.32 -1.60
C ILE A 9 11.50 7.14 -2.20
N LYS A 10 11.74 6.11 -1.39
CA LYS A 10 12.49 4.90 -1.78
C LYS A 10 11.66 3.62 -1.56
N PRO A 11 11.97 2.53 -2.30
CA PRO A 11 11.39 1.22 -2.07
C PRO A 11 11.54 0.72 -0.63
N LEU A 12 10.57 -0.06 -0.16
CA LEU A 12 10.64 -0.76 1.13
C LEU A 12 9.92 -2.11 1.04
N LEU A 13 8.60 -2.14 1.29
CA LEU A 13 7.76 -3.33 1.12
C LEU A 13 7.26 -3.45 -0.31
N ALA A 14 7.01 -2.31 -0.95
CA ALA A 14 6.90 -2.22 -2.41
C ALA A 14 8.30 -2.01 -3.00
N LYS A 15 8.68 -2.83 -3.99
CA LYS A 15 9.95 -2.73 -4.72
C LYS A 15 9.93 -1.65 -5.80
N LYS A 16 8.76 -1.38 -6.38
CA LYS A 16 8.50 -0.27 -7.31
C LYS A 16 7.01 0.06 -7.33
N TRP A 17 6.66 1.17 -7.97
CA TRP A 17 5.27 1.53 -8.23
C TRP A 17 5.15 2.28 -9.56
N ASP A 18 4.02 2.11 -10.22
CA ASP A 18 3.64 2.83 -11.42
C ASP A 18 2.51 3.82 -11.06
N VAL A 19 2.50 4.98 -11.70
CA VAL A 19 1.48 6.01 -11.50
C VAL A 19 0.77 6.25 -12.83
N SER A 20 -0.56 6.26 -12.83
CA SER A 20 -1.35 6.59 -14.03
C SER A 20 -1.11 8.04 -14.46
N GLU A 21 -1.38 8.34 -15.73
CA GLU A 21 -1.20 9.67 -16.31
C GLU A 21 -1.97 10.77 -15.57
N ASP A 22 -3.15 10.44 -15.03
CA ASP A 22 -3.99 11.36 -14.24
C ASP A 22 -3.55 11.50 -12.77
N GLY A 23 -2.53 10.75 -12.34
CA GLY A 23 -1.99 10.77 -10.99
C GLY A 23 -2.91 10.17 -9.92
N LYS A 24 -4.00 9.49 -10.29
CA LYS A 24 -5.01 8.98 -9.34
C LYS A 24 -4.91 7.49 -9.05
N THR A 25 -4.25 6.73 -9.92
CA THR A 25 -4.05 5.28 -9.74
C THR A 25 -2.57 5.00 -9.52
N TYR A 26 -2.27 4.40 -8.37
CA TYR A 26 -0.94 3.90 -8.04
C TYR A 26 -1.00 2.37 -8.06
N THR A 27 -0.09 1.74 -8.79
CA THR A 27 0.07 0.28 -8.78
C THR A 27 1.38 -0.06 -8.08
N PHE A 28 1.31 -0.71 -6.93
CA PHE A 28 2.48 -1.11 -6.15
C PHE A 28 2.85 -2.56 -6.45
N HIS A 29 4.13 -2.78 -6.76
CA HIS A 29 4.72 -4.10 -6.92
C HIS A 29 5.44 -4.45 -5.63
N LEU A 30 4.98 -5.50 -4.95
CA LEU A 30 5.46 -5.92 -3.64
C LEU A 30 6.71 -6.81 -3.75
N ARG A 31 7.45 -6.87 -2.65
CA ARG A 31 8.47 -7.88 -2.43
C ARG A 31 7.82 -9.24 -2.17
N ASP A 32 8.42 -10.29 -2.71
CA ASP A 32 7.97 -11.68 -2.60
C ASP A 32 8.77 -12.49 -1.56
N ASP A 33 9.83 -11.88 -1.01
CA ASP A 33 10.73 -12.47 -0.01
C ASP A 33 10.38 -12.08 1.44
N VAL A 34 9.28 -11.34 1.65
CA VAL A 34 8.90 -10.82 2.97
C VAL A 34 7.88 -11.73 3.65
N LYS A 35 8.11 -11.99 4.94
CA LYS A 35 7.18 -12.68 5.83
C LYS A 35 6.96 -11.84 7.08
N PHE A 36 5.78 -11.98 7.67
CA PHE A 36 5.51 -11.51 9.02
C PHE A 36 6.31 -12.34 10.05
N HIS A 37 6.39 -11.86 11.29
CA HIS A 37 7.16 -12.53 12.34
C HIS A 37 6.63 -13.92 12.72
N ASP A 38 5.36 -14.20 12.41
CA ASP A 38 4.73 -15.52 12.58
C ASP A 38 5.02 -16.50 11.42
N GLY A 39 5.73 -16.04 10.38
CA GLY A 39 6.07 -16.83 9.19
C GLY A 39 5.06 -16.72 8.04
N THR A 40 3.92 -16.05 8.23
CA THR A 40 2.93 -15.83 7.16
C THR A 40 3.53 -14.92 6.07
N PRO A 41 3.34 -15.22 4.76
CA PRO A 41 3.80 -14.35 3.69
C PRO A 41 3.18 -12.95 3.74
N PHE A 42 3.96 -11.94 3.39
CA PHE A 42 3.45 -10.60 3.09
C PHE A 42 3.07 -10.53 1.61
N ASP A 43 1.79 -10.35 1.31
CA ASP A 43 1.25 -10.34 -0.05
C ASP A 43 0.21 -9.21 -0.26
N ALA A 44 -0.31 -9.14 -1.48
CA ALA A 44 -1.27 -8.11 -1.90
C ALA A 44 -2.58 -8.15 -1.09
N ASP A 45 -3.05 -9.34 -0.72
CA ASP A 45 -4.24 -9.50 0.12
C ASP A 45 -4.01 -8.96 1.53
N ALA A 46 -2.83 -9.21 2.12
CA ALA A 46 -2.46 -8.64 3.41
C ALA A 46 -2.44 -7.11 3.37
N VAL A 47 -1.90 -6.51 2.29
CA VAL A 47 -1.91 -5.04 2.10
C VAL A 47 -3.34 -4.51 1.98
N LYS A 48 -4.17 -5.12 1.13
CA LYS A 48 -5.56 -4.71 0.95
C LYS A 48 -6.32 -4.76 2.27
N LYS A 49 -6.25 -5.88 3.00
CA LYS A 49 -6.90 -6.06 4.31
C LYS A 49 -6.49 -4.96 5.31
N ASN A 50 -5.21 -4.61 5.35
CA ASN A 50 -4.73 -3.55 6.25
C ASN A 50 -5.29 -2.17 5.87
N ILE A 51 -5.31 -1.82 4.57
CA ILE A 51 -5.86 -0.53 4.14
C ILE A 51 -7.37 -0.47 4.37
N ASP A 52 -8.09 -1.55 4.03
CA ASP A 52 -9.54 -1.64 4.24
C ASP A 52 -9.89 -1.46 5.73
N ALA A 53 -9.17 -2.12 6.65
CA ALA A 53 -9.37 -1.96 8.09
C ALA A 53 -9.15 -0.51 8.60
N VAL A 54 -8.21 0.23 8.01
CA VAL A 54 -8.01 1.66 8.31
C VAL A 54 -9.17 2.49 7.76
N GLN A 55 -9.63 2.18 6.55
CA GLN A 55 -10.71 2.92 5.89
C GLN A 55 -12.09 2.65 6.50
N GLU A 56 -12.32 1.48 7.11
CA GLU A 56 -13.50 1.20 7.94
C GLU A 56 -13.60 2.18 9.13
N ASN A 57 -12.45 2.64 9.63
CA ASN A 57 -12.35 3.62 10.71
C ASN A 57 -11.95 5.03 10.22
N LYS A 58 -12.21 5.36 8.95
CA LYS A 58 -11.78 6.60 8.27
C LYS A 58 -12.06 7.89 9.04
N LYS A 59 -13.14 7.96 9.83
CA LYS A 59 -13.44 9.13 10.67
C LYS A 59 -12.32 9.45 11.66
N LEU A 60 -11.76 8.43 12.31
CA LEU A 60 -10.65 8.55 13.26
C LEU A 60 -9.32 8.91 12.57
N HIS A 61 -9.21 8.63 11.27
CA HIS A 61 -8.02 8.91 10.46
C HIS A 61 -8.17 10.14 9.57
N SER A 62 -9.24 10.92 9.72
CA SER A 62 -9.55 12.08 8.88
C SER A 62 -8.53 13.21 8.98
N TRP A 63 -7.78 13.29 10.08
CA TRP A 63 -6.65 14.21 10.26
C TRP A 63 -5.52 13.95 9.24
N LEU A 64 -5.42 12.73 8.71
CA LEU A 64 -4.48 12.39 7.64
C LEU A 64 -5.18 12.44 6.28
N LYS A 65 -4.83 13.46 5.48
CA LYS A 65 -5.51 13.76 4.21
C LYS A 65 -5.62 12.54 3.28
N ILE A 66 -4.61 11.66 3.22
CA ILE A 66 -4.63 10.49 2.35
C ILE A 66 -5.82 9.55 2.63
N SER A 67 -6.21 9.37 3.90
CA SER A 67 -7.36 8.51 4.24
C SER A 67 -8.67 9.07 3.68
N THR A 68 -8.76 10.40 3.54
CA THR A 68 -9.89 11.06 2.88
C THR A 68 -9.91 10.90 1.36
N LEU A 69 -8.74 10.72 0.74
CA LEU A 69 -8.56 10.68 -0.71
C LEU A 69 -8.59 9.27 -1.30
N ILE A 70 -8.32 8.23 -0.51
CA ILE A 70 -8.42 6.84 -0.97
C ILE A 70 -9.88 6.53 -1.31
N ASP A 71 -10.11 6.21 -2.59
CA ASP A 71 -11.39 5.77 -3.14
C ASP A 71 -11.55 4.24 -2.99
N ASN A 72 -10.59 3.46 -3.51
CA ASN A 72 -10.61 2.01 -3.41
C ASN A 72 -9.20 1.40 -3.45
N VAL A 73 -9.10 0.12 -3.04
CA VAL A 73 -7.90 -0.71 -3.14
C VAL A 73 -8.27 -2.05 -3.78
N LYS A 74 -7.53 -2.46 -4.81
CA LYS A 74 -7.76 -3.69 -5.57
C LYS A 74 -6.51 -4.57 -5.53
N VAL A 75 -6.72 -5.88 -5.49
CA VAL A 75 -5.63 -6.86 -5.67
C VAL A 75 -5.61 -7.24 -7.15
N LYS A 76 -4.48 -7.03 -7.82
CA LYS A 76 -4.30 -7.44 -9.23
C LYS A 76 -3.74 -8.85 -9.33
N ASP A 77 -2.77 -9.16 -8.48
CA ASP A 77 -2.17 -10.49 -8.32
C ASP A 77 -1.53 -10.61 -6.93
N LYS A 78 -0.92 -11.77 -6.62
CA LYS A 78 -0.34 -12.07 -5.30
C LYS A 78 0.63 -11.00 -4.79
N TYR A 79 1.36 -10.29 -5.65
CA TYR A 79 2.33 -9.27 -5.26
C TYR A 79 2.08 -7.93 -5.95
N THR A 80 0.86 -7.68 -6.41
CA THR A 80 0.49 -6.40 -7.04
C THR A 80 -0.84 -5.88 -6.50
N VAL A 81 -0.80 -4.65 -5.96
CA VAL A 81 -1.95 -3.89 -5.44
C VAL A 81 -2.10 -2.61 -6.23
#